data_AF-A0A3L6ZRZ1-F1
#
_entry.id   AF-A0A3L6ZRZ1-F1
#
_cell.length_a   1.000
_cell.length_b   1.000
_cell.length_c   1.000
_cell.angle_alpha   90.00
_cell.angle_beta   90.00
_cell.angle_gamma   90.00
#
_symmetry.space_group_name_H-M   'P 1'
#
loop_
_entity.id
_entity.type
_entity.pdbx_description
1 polymer ?
#
loop_
_entity_poly.entity_id
_entity_poly.type
_entity_poly.pdbx_seq_one_letter_code
_entity_poly.pdbx_strand_id
1 'polypeptide(L)'
;MARKVIDEPSEDIVATAQRERAARRNPFAKIILFLKQVVGELKKVVTPTRKELVNYTIVVLVFVVIMMALVYGLDQLFGWLAIIVFGNPSI
;
A
#
# COMPACT_ATOMS: atom_id res chain seq x y z
N MET A 1 10.31 -22.84 -68.51
CA MET A 1 10.61 -23.54 -67.25
C MET A 1 11.29 -22.56 -66.30
N ALA A 2 10.51 -21.91 -65.42
CA ALA A 2 10.99 -20.84 -64.56
C ALA A 2 10.98 -21.28 -63.09
N ARG A 3 12.19 -21.41 -62.55
CA ARG A 3 12.64 -21.05 -61.19
C ARG A 3 11.66 -21.32 -60.03
N LYS A 4 11.87 -22.44 -59.34
CA LYS A 4 11.49 -22.68 -57.93
C LYS A 4 12.73 -23.15 -57.19
N VAL A 5 13.60 -22.23 -56.75
CA VAL A 5 14.87 -22.59 -56.09
C VAL A 5 15.15 -21.72 -54.85
N ILE A 6 14.23 -20.87 -54.33
CA ILE A 6 14.62 -19.91 -53.26
C ILE A 6 13.68 -19.80 -52.04
N ASP A 7 12.46 -20.35 -52.00
CA ASP A 7 11.51 -19.91 -50.93
C ASP A 7 11.47 -20.69 -49.59
N GLU A 8 12.16 -21.81 -49.42
CA GLU A 8 11.89 -22.68 -48.25
C GLU A 8 12.59 -22.36 -46.90
N PRO A 9 13.71 -21.62 -46.78
CA PRO A 9 14.30 -21.38 -45.46
C PRO A 9 13.66 -20.19 -44.72
N SER A 10 13.19 -19.16 -45.44
CA SER A 10 12.72 -17.90 -44.83
C SER A 10 11.33 -18.02 -44.21
N GLU A 11 10.44 -18.81 -44.80
CA GLU A 11 9.06 -18.98 -44.34
C GLU A 11 9.01 -19.73 -42.99
N ASP A 12 9.86 -20.74 -42.80
CA ASP A 12 10.02 -21.44 -41.53
C ASP A 12 10.66 -20.57 -40.44
N ILE A 13 11.62 -19.72 -40.81
CA ILE A 13 12.20 -18.72 -39.88
C ILE A 13 11.13 -17.70 -39.47
N VAL A 14 10.28 -17.28 -40.40
CA VAL A 14 9.20 -16.32 -40.15
C VAL A 14 8.09 -16.97 -39.31
N ALA A 15 7.71 -18.21 -39.60
CA ALA A 15 6.71 -18.96 -38.84
C ALA A 15 7.15 -19.24 -37.40
N THR A 16 8.43 -19.62 -37.20
CA THR A 16 9.02 -19.78 -35.86
C THR A 16 9.13 -18.45 -35.12
N ALA A 17 9.53 -17.36 -35.79
CA ALA A 17 9.56 -16.02 -35.21
C ALA A 17 8.17 -15.47 -34.84
N GLN A 18 7.13 -15.79 -35.62
CA GLN A 18 5.74 -15.42 -35.29
C GLN A 18 5.19 -16.23 -34.12
N ARG A 19 5.48 -17.53 -34.04
CA ARG A 19 5.13 -18.37 -32.89
C ARG A 19 5.85 -17.91 -31.62
N GLU A 20 7.12 -17.53 -31.72
CA GLU A 20 7.84 -16.88 -30.62
C GLU A 20 7.22 -15.53 -30.23
N ARG A 21 6.83 -14.68 -31.18
CA ARG A 21 6.18 -13.38 -30.89
C ARG A 21 4.80 -13.55 -30.25
N ALA A 22 4.04 -14.56 -30.66
CA ALA A 22 2.76 -14.91 -30.05
C ALA A 22 2.95 -15.46 -28.62
N ALA A 23 3.96 -16.31 -28.40
CA ALA A 23 4.36 -16.79 -27.07
C ALA A 23 4.88 -15.65 -26.17
N ARG A 24 5.55 -14.64 -26.73
CA ARG A 24 5.97 -13.41 -26.02
C ARG A 24 4.80 -12.51 -25.61
N ARG A 25 3.60 -12.69 -26.19
CA ARG A 25 2.38 -11.94 -25.86
C ARG A 25 1.57 -12.56 -24.71
N ASN A 26 2.19 -13.41 -23.89
CA ASN A 26 1.49 -14.10 -22.81
C ASN A 26 1.15 -13.11 -21.65
N PRO A 27 -0.12 -12.73 -21.43
CA PRO A 27 -0.50 -11.76 -20.39
C PRO A 27 -0.15 -12.26 -18.98
N PHE A 28 -0.15 -13.58 -18.77
CA PHE A 28 0.29 -14.20 -17.53
C PHE A 28 1.77 -13.95 -17.22
N ALA A 29 2.63 -13.91 -18.23
CA ALA A 29 4.05 -13.59 -18.05
C ALA A 29 4.24 -12.15 -17.53
N LYS A 30 3.38 -11.21 -17.94
CA LYS A 30 3.39 -9.82 -17.45
C LYS A 30 2.98 -9.73 -15.98
N ILE A 31 1.96 -10.49 -15.58
CA ILE A 31 1.50 -10.55 -14.18
C ILE A 31 2.60 -11.13 -13.27
N ILE A 32 3.26 -12.21 -13.70
CA ILE A 32 4.38 -12.79 -12.96
C ILE A 32 5.54 -11.81 -12.83
N LEU A 33 5.86 -11.07 -13.92
CA LEU A 33 6.89 -10.03 -13.89
C LEU A 33 6.53 -8.92 -12.90
N PHE A 34 5.28 -8.45 -12.90
CA PHE A 34 4.78 -7.45 -11.95
C PHE A 34 4.90 -7.92 -10.50
N LEU A 35 4.47 -9.15 -10.17
CA LEU A 35 4.61 -9.69 -8.82
C LEU A 35 6.08 -9.80 -8.39
N LYS A 36 6.98 -10.20 -9.30
CA LYS A 36 8.43 -10.22 -9.03
C LYS A 36 8.97 -8.82 -8.74
N GLN A 37 8.48 -7.80 -9.44
CA GLN A 37 8.83 -6.40 -9.19
C GLN A 37 8.29 -5.92 -7.83
N VAL A 38 7.03 -6.20 -7.50
CA VAL A 38 6.44 -5.85 -6.19
C VAL A 38 7.23 -6.47 -5.05
N VAL A 39 7.56 -7.77 -5.12
CA VAL A 39 8.40 -8.42 -4.09
C VAL A 39 9.80 -7.79 -4.03
N GLY A 40 10.36 -7.40 -5.18
CA GLY A 40 11.62 -6.66 -5.25
C GLY A 40 11.55 -5.31 -4.52
N GLU A 41 10.43 -4.60 -4.63
CA GLU A 41 10.21 -3.32 -3.96
C GLU A 41 9.90 -3.49 -2.47
N LEU A 42 9.13 -4.52 -2.10
CA LEU A 42 8.84 -4.84 -0.70
C LEU A 42 10.11 -5.18 0.09
N LYS A 43 11.14 -5.74 -0.56
CA LYS A 43 12.45 -5.96 0.08
C LYS A 43 13.19 -4.67 0.44
N LYS A 44 12.83 -3.54 -0.18
CA LYS A 44 13.39 -2.22 0.15
C LYS A 44 12.67 -1.56 1.33
N VAL A 45 11.56 -2.14 1.79
CA VAL A 45 10.89 -1.66 3.00
C VAL A 45 11.78 -2.00 4.18
N VAL A 46 12.34 -0.96 4.79
CA VAL A 46 13.08 -1.09 6.04
C VAL A 46 12.11 -1.50 7.14
N THR A 47 12.34 -2.69 7.71
CA THR A 47 11.55 -3.13 8.86
C THR A 47 12.08 -2.43 10.11
N PRO A 48 11.19 -1.84 10.93
CA PRO A 48 11.63 -1.04 12.05
C PRO A 48 12.33 -1.92 13.08
N THR A 49 13.33 -1.35 13.75
CA THR A 49 13.95 -2.03 14.89
C THR A 49 12.96 -2.07 16.07
N ARG A 50 13.11 -3.04 16.98
CA ARG A 50 12.25 -3.11 18.19
C ARG A 50 12.25 -1.80 18.99
N LYS A 51 13.38 -1.08 18.98
CA LYS A 51 13.52 0.22 19.65
C LYS A 51 12.69 1.32 18.99
N GLU A 52 12.70 1.40 17.66
CA GLU A 52 11.88 2.35 16.90
C GLU A 52 10.39 2.09 17.12
N LEU A 53 9.98 0.82 17.09
CA LEU A 53 8.59 0.44 17.33
C LEU A 53 8.12 0.91 18.72
N VAL A 54 8.91 0.64 19.76
CA VAL A 54 8.61 1.07 21.14
C VAL A 54 8.54 2.60 21.23
N ASN A 55 9.48 3.32 20.61
CA ASN A 55 9.45 4.78 20.59
C ASN A 55 8.17 5.33 19.96
N TYR A 56 7.76 4.78 18.80
CA TYR A 56 6.51 5.20 18.15
C TYR A 56 5.29 4.92 19.02
N THR A 57 5.23 3.75 19.67
CA THR A 57 4.14 3.43 20.59
C THR A 57 4.11 4.37 21.80
N ILE A 58 5.27 4.68 22.40
CA ILE A 58 5.36 5.61 23.55
C ILE A 58 4.88 7.00 23.15
N VAL A 59 5.32 7.53 22.00
CA VAL A 59 4.88 8.85 21.52
C VAL A 59 3.36 8.92 21.39
N VAL A 60 2.74 7.88 20.80
CA VAL A 60 1.28 7.78 20.68
C VAL A 60 0.60 7.71 22.05
N LEU A 61 1.13 6.92 22.99
CA LEU A 61 0.57 6.83 24.34
C LEU A 61 0.62 8.17 25.07
N VAL A 62 1.74 8.89 24.99
CA VAL A 62 1.87 10.23 25.59
C VAL A 62 0.85 11.19 24.97
N PHE A 63 0.70 11.18 23.65
CA PHE A 63 -0.29 12.01 22.97
C PHE A 63 -1.72 11.71 23.42
N VAL A 64 -2.08 10.42 23.53
CA VAL A 64 -3.40 9.98 24.01
C VAL A 64 -3.65 10.45 25.45
N VAL A 65 -2.67 10.33 26.34
CA VAL A 65 -2.78 10.79 27.73
C VAL A 65 -3.02 12.30 27.79
N ILE A 66 -2.33 13.10 26.97
CA ILE A 66 -2.56 14.54 26.90
C ILE A 66 -3.98 14.84 26.44
N MET A 67 -4.48 14.17 25.39
CA MET A 67 -5.85 14.35 24.93
C MET A 67 -6.88 13.96 25.99
N MET A 68 -6.66 12.87 26.71
CA MET A 68 -7.51 12.46 27.83
C MET A 68 -7.52 13.52 28.94
N ALA A 69 -6.36 14.09 29.30
CA ALA A 69 -6.28 15.14 30.31
C ALA A 69 -6.99 16.42 29.87
N LEU A 70 -6.86 16.82 28.60
CA LEU A 70 -7.56 17.98 28.05
C LEU A 70 -9.08 17.78 28.04
N VAL A 71 -9.56 16.65 27.52
CA VAL A 71 -10.99 16.32 27.49
C VAL A 71 -11.53 16.26 28.91
N TYR A 72 -10.85 15.57 29.82
CA TYR A 72 -11.25 15.51 31.23
C TYR A 72 -11.34 16.90 31.87
N GLY A 73 -10.35 17.77 31.64
CA GLY A 73 -10.36 19.14 32.16
C GLY A 73 -11.53 19.96 31.59
N LEU A 74 -11.78 19.83 30.29
CA LEU A 74 -12.90 20.48 29.62
C LEU A 74 -14.25 19.95 30.12
N ASP A 75 -14.41 18.64 30.31
CA ASP A 75 -15.63 18.03 30.83
C ASP A 75 -15.96 18.55 32.23
N GLN A 76 -14.95 18.68 33.10
CA GLN A 76 -15.12 19.29 34.43
C GLN A 76 -15.51 20.77 34.34
N LEU A 77 -14.86 21.53 33.46
CA LEU A 77 -15.17 22.94 33.26
C LEU A 77 -16.61 23.12 32.75
N PHE A 78 -17.01 22.37 31.73
CA PHE A 78 -18.37 22.44 31.19
C PHE A 78 -19.41 21.93 32.18
N GLY A 79 -19.12 20.88 32.95
CA GLY A 79 -20.00 20.42 34.03
C GLY A 79 -20.22 21.50 35.09
N TRP A 80 -19.16 22.17 35.53
CA TRP A 80 -19.26 23.28 36.48
C TRP A 80 -20.04 24.47 35.90
N LEU A 81 -19.76 24.85 34.65
CA LEU A 81 -20.49 25.90 33.95
C LEU A 81 -21.98 25.57 33.80
N ALA A 82 -22.32 24.31 33.48
CA ALA A 82 -23.71 23.88 33.37
C ALA A 82 -24.44 24.00 34.71
N ILE A 83 -23.80 23.65 35.82
CA ILE A 83 -24.37 23.85 37.16
C ILE A 83 -24.56 25.35 37.45
N ILE A 84 -23.63 26.22 37.04
CA ILE A 84 -23.82 27.67 37.25
C ILE A 84 -24.98 28.22 36.41
N VAL A 85 -25.06 27.83 35.14
CA VAL A 85 -26.04 28.37 34.20
C VAL A 85 -27.44 27.79 34.43
N PHE A 86 -27.54 26.51 34.76
CA PHE A 86 -28.81 25.78 34.86
C PHE A 86 -29.14 25.29 36.27
N GLY A 87 -28.21 25.38 37.24
CA GLY A 87 -28.39 24.92 38.61
C GLY A 87 -29.12 25.92 39.51
N ASN A 88 -30.21 26.49 39.01
CA ASN A 88 -31.24 27.08 39.87
C ASN A 88 -32.33 26.03 40.11
N PRO A 89 -32.44 25.46 41.32
CA PRO A 89 -33.54 24.59 41.68
C PRO A 89 -34.76 25.47 42.00
N SER A 90 -35.46 25.93 40.98
CA SER A 90 -36.81 26.47 41.13
C SER A 90 -37.84 25.41 40.76
N ILE A 91 -37.72 24.24 41.40
CA ILE A 91 -38.77 23.34 41.90
C ILE A 91 -38.23 22.69 43.17
#